data_AF-A0A2A7NAS6-F1
#
_entry.id   AF-A0A2A7NAS6-F1
#
_cell.length_a   1.000
_cell.length_b   1.000
_cell.length_c   1.000
_cell.angle_alpha   90.00
_cell.angle_beta   90.00
_cell.angle_gamma   90.00
#
_symmetry.space_group_name_H-M   'P 1'
#
loop_
_entity.id
_entity.type
_entity.pdbx_description
1 polymer ?
#
loop_
_entity_poly.entity_id
_entity_poly.type
_entity_poly.pdbx_seq_one_letter_code
_entity_poly.pdbx_strand_id
1 'polypeptide(L)'
;MGAWQTADTMGVFRALPELWPGWQIEVWEDGFEEHVSRCGGALRVPELDVIAGIDTAERWLTKRIFESFEDSPAGRIAELAGMLAPITPGFVVSADALADRGVRPTQAEWSRVLSACDQVRSAHAKSA
;
A
#
# COMPACT_ATOMS: atom_id res chain seq x y z
N MET A 1 -9.37 -12.53 21.79
CA MET A 1 -9.12 -13.17 20.48
C MET A 1 -8.96 -12.06 19.48
N GLY A 2 -7.86 -12.04 18.72
CA GLY A 2 -7.64 -11.04 17.67
C GLY A 2 -7.78 -11.70 16.30
N ALA A 3 -8.46 -11.04 15.36
CA ALA A 3 -8.60 -11.49 13.99
C ALA A 3 -8.04 -10.41 13.06
N TRP A 4 -7.18 -10.81 12.12
CA TRP A 4 -6.61 -9.92 11.10
C TRP A 4 -7.34 -10.14 9.78
N GLN A 5 -7.85 -9.06 9.20
CA GLN A 5 -8.34 -9.05 7.82
C GLN A 5 -7.71 -7.91 7.05
N THR A 6 -7.33 -8.15 5.79
CA THR A 6 -6.68 -7.16 4.90
C THR A 6 -7.69 -6.33 4.09
N ALA A 7 -8.98 -6.62 4.23
CA ALA A 7 -10.10 -5.84 3.71
C ALA A 7 -11.37 -6.27 4.46
N ASP A 8 -12.30 -5.34 4.75
CA ASP A 8 -13.67 -5.67 5.18
C ASP A 8 -14.46 -6.24 4.00
N THR A 9 -14.03 -7.42 3.57
CA THR A 9 -14.70 -8.16 2.52
C THR A 9 -15.92 -8.74 3.19
N MET A 10 -17.10 -8.16 2.94
CA MET A 10 -18.44 -8.65 3.34
C MET A 10 -19.07 -8.05 4.61
N GLY A 11 -18.59 -6.92 5.16
CA GLY A 11 -19.28 -6.23 6.24
C GLY A 11 -19.26 -6.99 7.57
N VAL A 12 -18.24 -7.82 7.78
CA VAL A 12 -18.16 -8.74 8.91
C VAL A 12 -18.21 -7.99 10.24
N PHE A 13 -17.58 -6.81 10.30
CA PHE A 13 -17.55 -5.95 11.49
C PHE A 13 -18.94 -5.56 11.97
N ARG A 14 -19.93 -5.44 11.08
CA ARG A 14 -21.32 -5.15 11.44
C ARG A 14 -22.04 -6.35 12.05
N ALA A 15 -21.66 -7.56 11.67
CA ALA A 15 -22.26 -8.80 12.17
C ALA A 15 -21.61 -9.32 13.47
N LEU A 16 -20.40 -8.87 13.79
CA LEU A 16 -19.64 -9.33 14.96
C LEU A 16 -20.40 -9.25 16.31
N PRO A 17 -21.15 -8.17 16.62
CA PRO A 17 -21.88 -8.08 17.89
C PRO A 17 -22.98 -9.15 18.03
N GLU A 18 -23.57 -9.60 16.92
CA GLU A 18 -24.61 -10.62 16.89
C GLU A 18 -24.01 -12.03 16.96
N LEU A 19 -22.85 -12.25 16.33
CA LEU A 19 -22.14 -13.52 16.33
C LEU A 19 -21.49 -13.83 17.69
N TRP A 20 -21.05 -12.80 18.41
CA TRP A 20 -20.37 -12.92 19.72
C TRP A 20 -20.97 -12.00 20.78
N PRO A 21 -22.18 -12.31 21.26
CA PRO A 21 -22.85 -11.48 22.26
C PRO A 21 -22.05 -11.42 23.57
N GLY A 22 -21.90 -10.21 24.11
CA GLY A 22 -21.17 -9.95 25.36
C GLY A 22 -19.67 -9.71 25.21
N TRP A 23 -19.13 -9.77 23.99
CA TRP A 23 -17.73 -9.44 23.71
C TRP A 23 -17.58 -7.96 23.36
N GLN A 24 -16.53 -7.31 23.89
CA GLN A 24 -16.11 -5.97 23.48
C GLN A 24 -15.28 -6.08 22.19
N ILE A 25 -15.71 -5.38 21.15
CA ILE A 25 -15.06 -5.37 19.84
C ILE A 25 -14.50 -3.98 19.60
N GLU A 26 -13.25 -3.92 19.16
CA GLU A 26 -12.53 -2.68 18.85
C GLU A 26 -11.83 -2.86 17.49
N VAL A 27 -11.79 -1.81 16.67
CA VAL A 27 -11.11 -1.80 15.36
C VAL A 27 -9.88 -0.90 15.46
N TRP A 28 -8.74 -1.42 15.00
CA TRP A 28 -7.42 -0.87 15.29
C TRP A 28 -6.57 -0.69 14.02
N GLU A 29 -7.16 -1.00 12.85
CA GLU A 29 -6.57 -0.80 11.53
C GLU A 29 -5.10 -1.26 11.45
N ASP A 30 -4.21 -0.36 11.02
CA ASP A 30 -2.83 -0.65 10.63
C ASP A 30 -1.87 -0.70 11.85
N GLY A 31 -2.39 -0.72 13.09
CA GLY A 31 -1.65 -0.71 14.36
C GLY A 31 -0.94 -2.00 14.72
N PHE A 32 -0.22 -2.62 13.77
CA PHE A 32 0.44 -3.93 13.92
C PHE A 32 1.28 -4.04 15.20
N GLU A 33 2.15 -3.07 15.48
CA GLU A 33 3.05 -3.10 16.63
C GLU A 33 2.28 -3.04 17.95
N GLU A 34 1.19 -2.28 17.99
CA GLU A 34 0.31 -2.20 19.15
C GLU A 34 -0.42 -3.52 19.39
N HIS A 35 -0.87 -4.19 18.33
CA HIS A 35 -1.50 -5.52 18.40
C HIS A 35 -0.56 -6.56 18.97
N VAL A 36 0.67 -6.62 18.45
CA VAL A 36 1.68 -7.57 18.92
C VAL A 36 2.00 -7.30 20.39
N SER A 37 2.18 -6.04 20.76
CA SER A 37 2.46 -5.61 22.12
C SER A 37 1.37 -6.03 23.11
N ARG A 38 0.10 -5.70 22.82
CA ARG A 38 -1.01 -6.03 23.72
C ARG A 38 -1.33 -7.53 23.80
N CYS A 39 -0.92 -8.32 22.82
CA CYS A 39 -1.03 -9.79 22.90
C CYS A 39 -0.03 -10.43 23.89
N GLY A 40 0.93 -9.67 24.45
CA GLY A 40 1.79 -10.14 25.54
C GLY A 40 2.58 -11.41 25.22
N GLY A 41 2.97 -11.60 23.95
CA GLY A 41 3.67 -12.81 23.49
C GLY A 41 2.79 -14.03 23.21
N ALA A 42 1.46 -13.93 23.38
CA ALA A 42 0.53 -14.99 23.02
C ALA A 42 0.40 -15.17 21.49
N LEU A 43 0.74 -14.13 20.71
CA LEU A 43 0.77 -14.16 19.26
C LEU A 43 2.20 -14.44 18.78
N ARG A 44 2.37 -15.46 17.94
CA ARG A 44 3.62 -15.68 17.20
C ARG A 44 3.51 -14.95 15.86
N VAL A 45 4.27 -13.87 15.71
CA VAL A 45 4.42 -13.17 14.43
C VAL A 45 5.72 -13.58 13.75
N PRO A 46 5.75 -13.68 12.41
CA PRO A 46 7.00 -13.83 11.68
C PRO A 46 7.95 -12.67 12.00
N GLU A 47 9.24 -12.94 12.00
CA GLU A 47 10.23 -11.86 12.05
C GLU A 47 10.11 -10.99 10.81
N LEU A 48 10.35 -9.69 10.98
CA LEU A 48 10.34 -8.73 9.88
C LEU A 48 11.53 -9.01 8.95
N ASP A 49 11.25 -9.48 7.74
CA ASP A 49 12.25 -9.59 6.69
C ASP A 49 12.44 -8.23 6.02
N VAL A 50 13.39 -7.45 6.55
CA VAL A 50 13.74 -6.12 6.06
C VAL A 50 14.25 -6.19 4.61
N ILE A 51 14.97 -7.24 4.24
CA ILE A 51 15.56 -7.38 2.90
C ILE A 51 14.46 -7.65 1.87
N ALA A 52 13.56 -8.60 2.15
CA ALA A 52 12.40 -8.84 1.29
C ALA A 52 11.48 -7.61 1.21
N GLY A 53 11.37 -6.85 2.30
CA GLY A 53 10.67 -5.57 2.34
C GLY A 53 11.29 -4.54 1.39
N ILE A 54 12.61 -4.35 1.45
CA ILE A 54 13.35 -3.46 0.53
C ILE A 54 13.17 -3.91 -0.92
N ASP A 55 13.34 -5.19 -1.23
CA ASP A 55 13.22 -5.71 -2.60
C ASP A 55 11.79 -5.52 -3.16
N THR A 56 10.78 -5.62 -2.31
CA THR A 56 9.39 -5.36 -2.67
C THR A 56 9.15 -3.88 -2.91
N ALA A 57 9.63 -3.02 -2.00
CA ALA A 57 9.49 -1.58 -2.08
C ALA A 57 10.20 -1.01 -3.32
N GLU A 58 11.45 -1.40 -3.57
CA GLU A 58 12.21 -0.97 -4.76
C GLU A 58 11.51 -1.35 -6.05
N ARG A 59 11.02 -2.59 -6.16
CA ARG A 59 10.31 -3.07 -7.36
C ARG A 59 9.04 -2.26 -7.60
N TRP A 60 8.25 -2.02 -6.55
CA TRP A 60 6.99 -1.30 -6.64
C TRP A 60 7.21 0.19 -6.95
N LEU A 61 8.15 0.83 -6.26
CA LEU A 61 8.50 2.23 -6.48
C LEU A 61 9.12 2.45 -7.86
N THR A 62 10.00 1.56 -8.31
CA THR A 62 10.56 1.61 -9.66
C THR A 62 9.44 1.55 -10.70
N LYS A 63 8.49 0.62 -10.55
CA LYS A 63 7.33 0.54 -11.44
C LYS A 63 6.56 1.85 -11.49
N ARG A 64 6.33 2.49 -10.33
CA ARG A 64 5.53 3.72 -10.22
C ARG A 64 6.27 4.97 -10.68
N ILE A 65 7.59 5.05 -10.49
CA ILE A 65 8.43 6.17 -10.92
C ILE A 65 8.62 6.15 -12.45
N PHE A 66 8.83 4.96 -13.01
CA PHE A 66 9.04 4.74 -14.45
C PHE A 66 7.80 4.18 -15.16
N GLU A 67 6.64 4.40 -14.55
CA GLU A 67 5.34 3.99 -15.07
C GLU A 67 5.11 4.60 -16.46
N SER A 68 4.55 3.81 -17.38
CA SER A 68 4.09 4.35 -18.66
C SER A 68 2.91 5.29 -18.42
N PHE A 69 2.55 6.10 -19.42
CA PHE A 69 1.40 6.99 -19.26
C PHE A 69 0.12 6.20 -18.92
N GLU A 70 -0.11 5.07 -19.57
CA GLU A 70 -1.29 4.21 -19.42
C GLU A 70 -1.47 3.70 -17.98
N ASP A 71 -0.36 3.34 -17.34
CA ASP A 71 -0.38 2.82 -15.99
C ASP A 71 -0.46 3.97 -14.95
N SER A 72 -0.07 5.20 -15.31
CA SER A 72 -0.07 6.36 -14.43
C SER A 72 -1.48 6.78 -13.96
N PRO A 73 -1.61 7.52 -12.84
CA PRO A 73 -2.90 8.07 -12.41
C PRO A 73 -3.64 8.84 -13.52
N ALA A 74 -2.93 9.61 -14.33
CA ALA A 74 -3.51 10.34 -15.47
C ALA A 74 -4.01 9.39 -16.57
N GLY A 75 -3.25 8.33 -16.88
CA GLY A 75 -3.67 7.29 -17.83
C GLY A 75 -4.91 6.53 -17.36
N ARG A 76 -4.98 6.19 -16.07
CA ARG A 76 -6.17 5.56 -15.46
C ARG A 76 -7.39 6.49 -15.50
N ILE A 77 -7.22 7.80 -15.29
CA ILE A 77 -8.29 8.79 -15.45
C ILE A 77 -8.74 8.85 -16.92
N ALA A 78 -7.82 8.85 -17.88
CA ALA A 78 -8.15 8.86 -19.31
C ALA A 78 -8.90 7.59 -19.73
N GLU A 79 -8.48 6.42 -19.24
CA GLU A 79 -9.15 5.13 -19.46
C GLU A 79 -10.60 5.18 -18.96
N LEU A 80 -10.80 5.57 -17.69
CA LEU A 80 -12.12 5.71 -17.10
C LEU A 80 -12.99 6.72 -17.85
N ALA A 81 -12.41 7.84 -18.28
CA ALA A 81 -13.13 8.83 -19.07
C ALA A 81 -13.62 8.26 -20.41
N GLY A 82 -12.79 7.47 -21.09
CA GLY A 82 -13.17 6.77 -22.31
C GLY A 82 -14.30 5.76 -22.09
N MET A 83 -14.28 5.04 -20.96
CA MET A 83 -15.36 4.11 -20.59
C MET A 83 -16.68 4.81 -20.28
N LEU A 84 -16.63 6.01 -19.68
CA LEU A 84 -17.82 6.73 -19.22
C LEU A 84 -18.43 7.65 -20.29
N ALA A 85 -17.63 8.11 -21.27
CA ALA A 85 -18.07 9.02 -22.31
C ALA A 85 -19.34 8.57 -23.08
N PRO A 86 -19.54 7.27 -23.42
CA PRO A 86 -20.73 6.82 -24.14
C PRO A 86 -22.02 6.86 -23.31
N ILE A 87 -21.92 6.83 -21.98
CA ILE A 87 -23.08 6.69 -21.07
C ILE A 87 -23.40 7.98 -20.30
N THR A 88 -22.53 8.98 -20.35
CA THR A 88 -22.72 10.27 -19.65
C THR A 88 -22.53 11.44 -20.62
N PRO A 89 -23.61 11.87 -21.32
CA PRO A 89 -23.55 13.00 -22.23
C PRO A 89 -23.07 14.28 -21.53
N GLY A 90 -22.09 14.96 -22.13
CA GLY A 90 -21.50 16.18 -21.55
C GLY A 90 -20.42 15.94 -20.49
N PHE A 91 -20.02 14.68 -20.24
CA PHE A 91 -18.89 14.37 -19.39
C PHE A 91 -17.57 14.86 -20.00
N VAL A 92 -16.87 15.75 -19.29
CA VAL A 92 -15.60 16.33 -19.72
C VAL A 92 -14.59 16.18 -18.59
N VAL A 93 -13.45 15.55 -18.89
CA VAL A 93 -12.27 15.57 -18.02
C VAL A 93 -11.41 16.75 -18.43
N SER A 94 -11.03 17.59 -17.46
CA SER A 94 -10.18 18.75 -17.74
C SER A 94 -8.76 18.31 -18.10
N ALA A 95 -8.08 19.10 -18.94
CA ALA A 95 -6.67 18.87 -19.25
C ALA A 95 -5.79 18.89 -17.98
N ASP A 96 -6.18 19.67 -16.97
CA ASP A 96 -5.52 19.70 -15.67
C ASP A 96 -5.59 18.38 -14.90
N ALA A 97 -6.70 17.63 -15.01
CA ALA A 97 -6.84 16.33 -14.39
C ALA A 97 -5.99 15.24 -15.07
N LEU A 98 -5.57 15.48 -16.32
CA LEU A 98 -4.69 14.59 -17.09
C LEU A 98 -3.23 15.05 -17.10
N ALA A 99 -2.93 16.21 -16.49
CA ALA A 99 -1.57 16.70 -16.40
C ALA A 99 -0.76 15.75 -15.49
N ASP A 100 0.39 15.28 -15.98
CA ASP A 100 1.34 14.50 -15.18
C ASP A 100 1.99 15.41 -14.12
N ARG A 101 1.28 15.61 -13.01
CA ARG A 101 1.69 16.42 -11.86
C ARG A 101 2.31 15.58 -10.75
N GLY A 102 2.54 14.30 -10.99
CA GLY A 102 3.24 13.45 -10.02
C GLY A 102 4.66 13.98 -9.84
N VAL A 103 5.02 14.38 -8.62
CA VAL A 103 6.40 14.72 -8.30
C VAL A 103 7.23 13.44 -8.40
N ARG A 104 7.95 13.25 -9.50
CA ARG A 104 8.90 12.15 -9.68
C ARG A 104 10.25 12.54 -9.09
N PRO A 105 10.97 11.62 -8.43
CA PRO A 105 12.33 11.90 -8.00
C PRO A 105 13.22 12.14 -9.22
N THR A 106 14.16 13.06 -9.09
CA THR A 106 15.28 13.17 -10.02
C THR A 106 16.11 11.89 -10.00
N GLN A 107 16.88 11.65 -11.08
CA GLN A 107 17.81 10.51 -11.13
C GLN A 107 18.77 10.47 -9.95
N ALA A 108 19.22 11.64 -9.50
CA ALA A 108 20.12 11.77 -8.35
C ALA A 108 19.42 11.40 -7.03
N GLU A 109 18.17 11.82 -6.84
CA GLU A 109 17.36 11.43 -5.67
C GLU A 109 17.10 9.93 -5.64
N TRP A 110 16.73 9.34 -6.77
CA TRP A 110 16.49 7.91 -6.86
C TRP A 110 17.77 7.09 -6.60
N SER A 111 18.91 7.53 -7.14
CA SER A 111 20.20 6.87 -6.89
C SER A 111 20.60 6.89 -5.41
N ARG A 112 20.23 7.94 -4.66
CA ARG A 112 20.46 7.99 -3.21
C ARG A 112 19.63 6.96 -2.45
N VAL A 113 18.38 6.74 -2.86
CA VAL A 113 17.51 5.70 -2.26
C VAL A 113 18.11 4.31 -2.46
N LEU A 114 18.49 3.98 -3.70
CA LEU A 114 19.12 2.69 -4.02
C LEU A 114 20.42 2.49 -3.22
N SER A 115 21.26 3.52 -3.14
CA SER A 115 22.50 3.47 -2.36
C SER A 115 22.26 3.20 -0.87
N ALA A 116 21.20 3.76 -0.28
CA ALA A 116 20.83 3.51 1.10
C ALA A 116 20.34 2.07 1.31
N CYS A 117 19.55 1.54 0.37
CA CYS A 117 19.08 0.16 0.40
C CYS A 117 20.25 -0.84 0.31
N ASP A 118 21.23 -0.58 -0.55
CA ASP A 118 22.44 -1.39 -0.68
C ASP A 118 23.30 -1.39 0.58
N GLN A 119 23.35 -0.28 1.31
CA GLN A 119 24.03 -0.22 2.61
C GLN A 119 23.37 -1.14 3.63
N VAL A 120 22.03 -1.17 3.69
CA VAL A 120 21.28 -2.05 4.59
C VAL A 120 21.51 -3.52 4.22
N ARG A 121 21.43 -3.87 2.94
CA ARG A 121 21.74 -5.22 2.44
C ARG A 121 23.16 -5.65 2.82
N SER A 122 24.13 -4.76 2.61
CA SER A 122 25.54 -5.02 2.92
C SER A 122 25.79 -5.20 4.41
N ALA A 123 25.08 -4.44 5.27
CA ALA A 123 25.16 -4.60 6.71
C ALA A 123 24.57 -5.94 7.16
N HIS A 124 23.39 -6.30 6.63
CA HIS A 124 22.73 -7.57 6.93
C HIS A 124 23.59 -8.78 6.54
N ALA A 125 24.19 -8.76 5.35
CA ALA A 125 25.08 -9.83 4.88
C ALA A 125 26.34 -10.01 5.73
N LYS A 126 26.79 -8.97 6.46
CA LYS A 126 27.93 -9.06 7.39
C LYS A 126 27.54 -9.58 8.77
N SER A 127 26.25 -9.50 9.12
CA SER A 127 25.72 -9.93 10.42
C SER A 127 25.08 -11.31 10.40
N ALA A 128 24.80 -11.87 9.22
CA ALA A 128 24.32 -13.24 9.01
C ALA A 128 25.47 -14.24 9.00
#